data_AF-A0A1V6Q618-F1
#
_entry.id   AF-A0A1V6Q618-F1
#
_cell.length_a   1.000
_cell.length_b   1.000
_cell.length_c   1.000
_cell.angle_alpha   90.00
_cell.angle_beta   90.00
_cell.angle_gamma   90.00
#
_symmetry.space_group_name_H-M   'P 1'
#
loop_
_entity.id
_entity.type
_entity.pdbx_description
1 polymer ?
#
loop_
_entity_poly.entity_id
_entity_poly.type
_entity_poly.pdbx_seq_one_letter_code
_entity_poly.pdbx_strand_id
1 'polypeptide(L)'
;MPASKPAQSECRFSTRISIRWLPDPPSETTDTIVMSVKDWYLDLRMEKGTGAIDWAIAGRRIVEGQDPLRVSFSHELDSHDAFESVDCGTFVTLPNGDDLETGIMPRPDLPGAPECAYEEVWRELAFRGGPGGEGGFGISWVLESDNENGDGDGEKERGVQVVKTFLGRIWGTYLALRQVQTHARLRDPSGALVVRKSGAGVSARREEWDGGWKERYVVEEGAGSLPSMVNGFTGEARWKVGDKVDVNGTRYIVRAFENLGVDTKL
;
A
#
# COMPACT_ATOMS: atom_id res chain seq x y z
N MET A 1 7.34 22.33 8.86
CA MET A 1 6.14 22.82 8.13
C MET A 1 5.77 21.75 7.12
N PRO A 2 4.53 21.24 7.10
CA PRO A 2 4.08 20.37 6.01
C PRO A 2 4.15 21.15 4.69
N ALA A 3 4.62 20.50 3.64
CA ALA A 3 4.69 21.11 2.32
C ALA A 3 3.45 20.69 1.52
N SER A 4 2.82 21.66 0.85
CA SER A 4 1.69 21.37 -0.02
C SER A 4 2.12 20.43 -1.15
N LYS A 5 1.26 19.48 -1.51
CA LYS A 5 1.44 18.63 -2.69
C LYS A 5 1.69 19.50 -3.94
N PRO A 6 2.69 19.17 -4.80
CA PRO A 6 2.88 19.86 -6.06
C PRO A 6 1.66 19.69 -6.98
N ALA A 7 1.26 20.76 -7.68
CA ALA A 7 0.02 20.82 -8.47
C ALA A 7 -0.11 19.77 -9.60
N GLN A 8 1.01 19.16 -10.02
CA GLN A 8 1.04 18.12 -11.06
C GLN A 8 1.43 16.73 -10.52
N SER A 9 1.53 16.57 -9.20
CA SER A 9 1.98 15.31 -8.62
C SER A 9 0.92 14.22 -8.74
N GLU A 10 1.35 13.04 -9.18
CA GLU A 10 0.52 11.82 -9.20
C GLU A 10 0.57 11.07 -7.87
N CYS A 11 1.38 11.55 -6.92
CA CYS A 11 1.36 11.04 -5.55
C CYS A 11 0.06 11.44 -4.84
N ARG A 12 -0.45 10.55 -3.99
CA ARG A 12 -1.56 10.84 -3.07
C ARG A 12 -1.17 10.32 -1.69
N PHE A 13 -1.47 11.09 -0.66
CA PHE A 13 -1.29 10.65 0.72
C PHE A 13 -2.56 11.04 1.45
N SER A 14 -3.29 10.06 1.99
CA SER A 14 -4.62 10.29 2.55
C SER A 14 -4.75 9.61 3.91
N THR A 15 -5.65 10.13 4.73
CA THR A 15 -6.12 9.48 5.95
C THR A 15 -7.63 9.33 5.91
N ARG A 16 -8.14 8.27 6.52
CA ARG A 16 -9.57 8.05 6.62
C ARG A 16 -10.13 8.86 7.79
N ILE A 17 -11.18 9.63 7.50
CA ILE A 17 -11.92 10.44 8.48
C ILE A 17 -13.00 9.62 9.16
N SER A 18 -13.67 8.76 8.39
CA SER A 18 -14.62 7.77 8.93
C SER A 18 -14.90 6.66 7.94
N ILE A 19 -15.31 5.52 8.48
CA ILE A 19 -15.98 4.42 7.76
C ILE A 19 -17.35 4.16 8.40
N ARG A 20 -18.33 3.78 7.57
CA ARG A 20 -19.52 3.06 8.02
C ARG A 20 -19.85 1.90 7.10
N TRP A 21 -20.31 0.82 7.71
CA TRP A 21 -21.03 -0.25 7.04
C TRP A 21 -22.51 0.09 7.09
N LEU A 22 -23.21 0.21 5.96
CA LEU A 22 -24.59 0.69 5.97
C LEU A 22 -25.54 -0.34 6.62
N PRO A 23 -26.49 0.09 7.49
CA PRO A 23 -26.86 1.47 7.82
C PRO A 23 -26.22 2.04 9.11
N ASP A 24 -25.16 1.41 9.63
CA ASP A 24 -24.53 1.80 10.89
C ASP A 24 -23.99 3.25 10.84
N PRO A 25 -23.90 3.95 11.98
CA PRO A 25 -23.33 5.29 12.03
C PRO A 25 -21.82 5.28 11.68
N PRO A 26 -21.28 6.39 11.11
CA PRO A 26 -19.86 6.52 10.82
C PRO A 26 -19.01 6.52 12.10
N SER A 27 -17.85 5.87 12.02
CA SER A 27 -16.85 5.81 13.08
C SER A 27 -15.44 5.80 12.49
N GLU A 28 -14.41 6.05 13.31
CA GLU A 28 -13.02 5.91 12.87
C GLU A 28 -12.15 5.36 14.01
N THR A 29 -12.11 4.03 14.11
CA THR A 29 -11.33 3.33 15.13
C THR A 29 -9.85 3.22 14.80
N THR A 30 -9.43 3.61 13.59
CA THR A 30 -8.06 3.39 13.11
C THR A 30 -7.28 4.69 12.90
N ASP A 31 -5.96 4.65 13.06
CA ASP A 31 -5.03 5.58 12.39
C ASP A 31 -4.72 5.00 11.01
N THR A 32 -5.62 5.27 10.05
CA THR A 32 -5.48 4.83 8.67
C THR A 32 -4.67 5.84 7.88
N ILE A 33 -3.68 5.33 7.15
CA ILE A 33 -3.01 6.07 6.08
C ILE A 33 -2.94 5.25 4.81
N VAL A 34 -3.19 5.92 3.69
CA VAL A 34 -2.99 5.38 2.35
C VAL A 34 -2.02 6.26 1.61
N MET A 35 -0.97 5.68 1.06
CA MET A 35 -0.08 6.37 0.14
C MET A 35 -0.16 5.72 -1.23
N SER A 36 -0.20 6.54 -2.27
CA SER A 36 -0.11 6.11 -3.65
C SER A 36 0.96 6.90 -4.38
N VAL A 37 1.74 6.22 -5.20
CA VAL A 37 2.67 6.82 -6.17
C VAL A 37 2.26 6.28 -7.52
N LYS A 38 1.68 7.14 -8.38
CA LYS A 38 1.08 6.74 -9.66
C LYS A 38 0.00 5.66 -9.44
N ASP A 39 0.16 4.48 -10.04
CA ASP A 39 -0.79 3.36 -10.01
C ASP A 39 -0.48 2.34 -8.90
N TRP A 40 0.43 2.61 -7.97
CA TRP A 40 0.74 1.72 -6.84
C TRP A 40 0.36 2.34 -5.50
N TYR A 41 -0.11 1.53 -4.57
CA TYR A 41 -0.52 1.99 -3.24
C TYR A 41 -0.09 1.05 -2.11
N LEU A 42 0.05 1.65 -0.92
CA LEU A 42 0.14 0.96 0.37
C LEU A 42 -0.91 1.58 1.29
N ASP A 43 -1.74 0.74 1.90
CA ASP A 43 -2.76 1.05 2.90
C ASP A 43 -2.37 0.38 4.22
N LEU A 44 -2.26 1.17 5.28
CA LEU A 44 -2.02 0.68 6.63
C LEU A 44 -3.05 1.30 7.59
N ARG A 45 -3.84 0.43 8.22
CA ARG A 45 -4.86 0.78 9.21
C ARG A 45 -4.43 0.21 10.56
N MET A 46 -4.02 1.11 11.46
CA MET A 46 -3.65 0.74 12.83
C MET A 46 -4.83 0.95 13.76
N GLU A 47 -5.29 -0.07 14.46
CA GLU A 47 -6.37 0.07 15.45
C GLU A 47 -5.90 0.99 16.60
N LYS A 48 -6.62 2.09 16.86
CA LYS A 48 -6.20 3.11 17.85
C LYS A 48 -6.20 2.56 19.27
N GLY A 49 -7.12 1.65 19.59
CA GLY A 49 -7.26 1.12 20.94
C GLY A 49 -6.12 0.18 21.35
N THR A 50 -5.64 -0.63 20.40
CA THR A 50 -4.67 -1.70 20.69
C THR A 50 -3.29 -1.45 20.09
N GLY A 51 -3.20 -0.62 19.04
CA GLY A 51 -1.99 -0.47 18.24
C GLY A 51 -1.69 -1.67 17.33
N ALA A 52 -2.61 -2.63 17.21
CA ALA A 52 -2.50 -3.75 16.29
C ALA A 52 -2.86 -3.33 14.86
N ILE A 53 -2.46 -4.14 13.88
CA ILE A 53 -2.91 -3.96 12.49
C ILE A 53 -4.38 -4.38 12.42
N ASP A 54 -5.24 -3.44 12.04
CA ASP A 54 -6.64 -3.71 11.67
C ASP A 54 -6.67 -4.30 10.25
N TRP A 55 -6.07 -3.57 9.30
CA TRP A 55 -5.92 -4.00 7.92
C TRP A 55 -4.63 -3.42 7.31
N ALA A 56 -3.91 -4.23 6.55
CA ALA A 56 -2.78 -3.78 5.73
C ALA A 56 -2.89 -4.36 4.32
N ILE A 57 -2.84 -3.47 3.32
CA ILE A 57 -3.02 -3.82 1.90
C ILE A 57 -1.93 -3.15 1.07
N ALA A 58 -1.44 -3.83 0.04
CA ALA A 58 -0.64 -3.19 -1.00
C ALA A 58 -0.90 -3.81 -2.36
N GLY A 59 -0.82 -2.97 -3.38
CA GLY A 59 -0.97 -3.40 -4.76
C GLY A 59 -1.17 -2.23 -5.71
N ARG A 60 -2.04 -2.41 -6.70
CA ARG A 60 -2.26 -1.45 -7.79
C ARG A 60 -3.60 -0.77 -7.67
N ARG A 61 -3.60 0.52 -7.98
CA ARG A 61 -4.78 1.38 -8.12
C ARG A 61 -5.12 1.49 -9.60
N ILE A 62 -6.27 0.97 -10.00
CA ILE A 62 -6.72 0.92 -11.40
C ILE A 62 -7.92 1.85 -11.57
N VAL A 63 -7.80 2.85 -12.43
CA VAL A 63 -8.93 3.74 -12.73
C VAL A 63 -9.79 3.13 -13.83
N GLU A 64 -11.02 2.73 -13.48
CA GLU A 64 -11.99 2.13 -14.40
C GLU A 64 -12.84 3.18 -15.12
N GLY A 65 -13.06 4.34 -14.48
CA GLY A 65 -13.88 5.42 -15.00
C GLY A 65 -13.56 6.76 -14.34
N GLN A 66 -13.84 7.86 -15.03
CA GLN A 66 -13.53 9.23 -14.56
C GLN A 66 -14.77 10.05 -14.17
N ASP A 67 -15.97 9.63 -14.58
CA ASP A 67 -17.22 10.35 -14.30
C ASP A 67 -18.40 9.37 -14.08
N PRO A 68 -18.71 8.98 -12.83
CA PRO A 68 -17.95 9.29 -11.62
C PRO A 68 -16.58 8.59 -11.60
N LEU A 69 -15.66 9.09 -10.78
CA LEU A 69 -14.36 8.43 -10.59
C LEU A 69 -14.59 7.05 -9.97
N ARG A 70 -14.28 5.99 -10.73
CA ARG A 70 -14.40 4.61 -10.31
C ARG A 70 -13.03 3.97 -10.32
N VAL A 71 -12.67 3.36 -9.19
CA VAL A 71 -11.33 2.84 -8.94
C VAL A 71 -11.44 1.44 -8.38
N SER A 72 -10.63 0.53 -8.92
CA SER A 72 -10.43 -0.80 -8.39
C SER A 72 -9.05 -0.92 -7.78
N PHE A 73 -8.92 -1.65 -6.68
CA PHE A 73 -7.62 -1.94 -6.09
C PHE A 73 -7.31 -3.44 -6.12
N SER A 74 -6.07 -3.76 -6.47
CA SER A 74 -5.59 -5.14 -6.48
C SER A 74 -4.91 -5.47 -5.17
N HIS A 75 -5.19 -6.64 -4.62
CA HIS A 75 -4.68 -7.06 -3.33
C HIS A 75 -3.47 -7.99 -3.52
N GLU A 76 -2.29 -7.43 -3.76
CA GLU A 76 -1.06 -8.24 -3.91
C GLU A 76 -0.44 -8.63 -2.56
N LEU A 77 -0.77 -7.88 -1.52
CA LEU A 77 -0.55 -8.16 -0.10
C LEU A 77 -1.84 -7.74 0.62
N ASP A 78 -2.35 -8.60 1.51
CA ASP A 78 -3.58 -8.34 2.26
C ASP A 78 -3.56 -9.13 3.58
N SER A 79 -3.66 -8.44 4.72
CA SER A 79 -3.70 -9.07 6.05
C SER A 79 -4.96 -9.90 6.33
N HIS A 80 -6.03 -9.73 5.54
CA HIS A 80 -7.26 -10.52 5.61
C HIS A 80 -7.32 -11.67 4.60
N ASP A 81 -6.21 -11.98 3.92
CA ASP A 81 -6.12 -13.11 2.98
C ASP A 81 -7.03 -12.97 1.74
N ALA A 82 -7.50 -11.76 1.42
CA ALA A 82 -8.45 -11.50 0.34
C ALA A 82 -7.79 -11.16 -1.01
N PHE A 83 -6.75 -11.93 -1.41
CA PHE A 83 -5.95 -11.66 -2.62
C PHE A 83 -6.73 -11.71 -3.95
N GLU A 84 -7.83 -12.47 -3.98
CA GLU A 84 -8.68 -12.61 -5.15
C GLU A 84 -9.84 -11.59 -5.15
N SER A 85 -9.93 -10.78 -4.09
CA SER A 85 -10.87 -9.67 -4.03
C SER A 85 -10.36 -8.53 -4.91
N VAL A 86 -11.30 -7.87 -5.58
CA VAL A 86 -11.09 -6.57 -6.19
C VAL A 86 -12.14 -5.67 -5.56
N ASP A 87 -11.69 -4.86 -4.61
CA ASP A 87 -12.51 -3.78 -4.06
C ASP A 87 -12.70 -2.72 -5.15
N CYS A 88 -13.91 -2.18 -5.23
CA CYS A 88 -14.24 -1.16 -6.23
C CYS A 88 -14.97 -0.02 -5.54
N GLY A 89 -14.32 1.14 -5.50
CA GLY A 89 -14.83 2.38 -4.93
C GLY A 89 -15.28 3.35 -6.01
N THR A 90 -16.43 3.99 -5.78
CA THR A 90 -16.87 5.20 -6.50
C THR A 90 -16.60 6.41 -5.63
N PHE A 91 -15.89 7.40 -6.17
CA PHE A 91 -15.42 8.58 -5.45
C PHE A 91 -16.18 9.83 -5.87
N VAL A 92 -16.59 10.62 -4.89
CA VAL A 92 -17.21 11.94 -5.08
C VAL A 92 -16.55 12.93 -4.12
N THR A 93 -16.01 14.03 -4.66
CA THR A 93 -15.46 15.09 -3.83
C THR A 93 -16.59 15.86 -3.12
N LEU A 94 -16.48 15.94 -1.80
CA LEU A 94 -17.41 16.62 -0.91
C LEU A 94 -17.17 18.14 -0.91
N PRO A 95 -18.14 18.96 -0.47
CA PRO A 95 -18.00 20.43 -0.45
C PRO A 95 -16.82 20.96 0.40
N ASN A 96 -16.34 20.17 1.36
CA ASN A 96 -15.20 20.53 2.20
C ASN A 96 -13.83 20.12 1.60
N GLY A 97 -13.82 19.48 0.42
CA GLY A 97 -12.62 19.00 -0.26
C GLY A 97 -12.16 17.59 0.15
N ASP A 98 -12.83 16.94 1.10
CA ASP A 98 -12.63 15.51 1.37
C ASP A 98 -13.31 14.68 0.25
N ASP A 99 -12.93 13.43 0.07
CA ASP A 99 -13.57 12.51 -0.88
C ASP A 99 -14.46 11.51 -0.16
N LEU A 100 -15.69 11.32 -0.64
CA LEU A 100 -16.56 10.22 -0.25
C LEU A 100 -16.32 9.05 -1.20
N GLU A 101 -15.85 7.94 -0.66
CA GLU A 101 -15.80 6.65 -1.33
C GLU A 101 -17.01 5.81 -0.95
N THR A 102 -17.63 5.19 -1.94
CA THR A 102 -18.74 4.23 -1.74
C THR A 102 -18.47 2.96 -2.53
N GLY A 103 -18.82 1.82 -1.97
CA GLY A 103 -18.60 0.54 -2.61
C GLY A 103 -19.30 -0.60 -1.89
N ILE A 104 -18.98 -1.81 -2.33
CA ILE A 104 -19.36 -3.06 -1.69
C ILE A 104 -18.08 -3.87 -1.54
N MET A 105 -17.79 -4.36 -0.33
CA MET A 105 -16.66 -5.25 -0.08
C MET A 105 -16.98 -6.22 1.08
N PRO A 106 -16.23 -7.33 1.22
CA PRO A 106 -16.33 -8.20 2.38
C PRO A 106 -16.15 -7.43 3.69
N ARG A 107 -17.00 -7.70 4.68
CA ARG A 107 -16.94 -7.10 6.03
C ARG A 107 -16.25 -8.05 7.02
N PRO A 108 -14.91 -7.95 7.22
CA PRO A 108 -14.13 -8.97 7.92
C PRO A 108 -14.42 -9.09 9.42
N ASP A 109 -15.02 -8.07 10.05
CA ASP A 109 -15.41 -8.11 11.46
C ASP A 109 -16.62 -9.02 11.74
N LEU A 110 -17.32 -9.47 10.70
CA LEU A 110 -18.45 -10.40 10.82
C LEU A 110 -18.08 -11.83 10.41
N PRO A 111 -18.65 -12.87 11.06
CA PRO A 111 -18.42 -14.26 10.67
C PRO A 111 -18.73 -14.52 9.20
N GLY A 112 -17.74 -15.07 8.48
CA GLY A 112 -17.87 -15.39 7.06
C GLY A 112 -17.70 -14.20 6.11
N ALA A 113 -17.34 -13.01 6.62
CA ALA A 113 -17.02 -11.81 5.86
C ALA A 113 -18.02 -11.50 4.72
N PRO A 114 -19.32 -11.31 5.03
CA PRO A 114 -20.32 -11.05 4.00
C PRO A 114 -20.05 -9.74 3.26
N GLU A 115 -20.38 -9.71 1.96
CA GLU A 115 -20.38 -8.49 1.15
C GLU A 115 -21.32 -7.44 1.75
N CYS A 116 -20.78 -6.27 2.08
CA CYS A 116 -21.52 -5.17 2.70
C CYS A 116 -21.26 -3.87 1.96
N ALA A 117 -22.31 -3.06 1.79
CA ALA A 117 -22.16 -1.70 1.31
C ALA A 117 -21.47 -0.83 2.37
N TYR A 118 -20.50 -0.03 1.93
CA TYR A 118 -19.74 0.86 2.80
C TYR A 118 -19.72 2.29 2.28
N GLU A 119 -19.43 3.20 3.19
CA GLU A 119 -18.99 4.55 2.88
C GLU A 119 -17.75 4.88 3.69
N GLU A 120 -16.72 5.39 3.01
CA GLU A 120 -15.51 5.92 3.62
C GLU A 120 -15.33 7.40 3.24
N VAL A 121 -14.98 8.24 4.22
CA VAL A 121 -14.63 9.64 3.97
C VAL A 121 -13.13 9.78 4.09
N TRP A 122 -12.48 10.29 3.05
CA TRP A 122 -11.04 10.37 2.93
C TRP A 122 -10.58 11.82 2.86
N ARG A 123 -9.52 12.14 3.60
CA ARG A 123 -8.85 13.44 3.54
C ARG A 123 -7.47 13.29 2.95
N GLU A 124 -7.20 14.05 1.88
CA GLU A 124 -5.84 14.18 1.37
C GLU A 124 -4.99 15.02 2.36
N LEU A 125 -3.82 14.50 2.68
CA LEU A 125 -2.83 15.07 3.57
C LEU A 125 -1.72 15.75 2.77
N ALA A 126 -1.23 16.87 3.32
CA ALA A 126 -0.02 17.50 2.81
C ALA A 126 1.21 16.58 2.98
N PHE A 127 2.16 16.69 2.05
CA PHE A 127 3.38 15.89 2.13
C PHE A 127 4.30 16.41 3.21
N ARG A 128 4.85 15.48 3.98
CA ARG A 128 5.85 15.80 5.00
C ARG A 128 7.18 16.09 4.31
N GLY A 129 7.75 17.25 4.58
CA GLY A 129 9.09 17.59 4.11
C GLY A 129 10.14 16.67 4.75
N GLY A 130 11.09 16.20 3.97
CA GLY A 130 12.19 15.34 4.42
C GLY A 130 13.42 15.41 3.50
N PRO A 131 14.38 14.48 3.60
CA PRO A 131 15.53 14.42 2.71
C PRO A 131 15.06 14.27 1.27
N GLY A 132 15.51 15.16 0.39
CA GLY A 132 15.14 15.17 -1.02
C GLY A 132 16.17 14.51 -1.93
N GLY A 133 15.82 14.42 -3.23
CA GLY A 133 16.75 14.13 -4.31
C GLY A 133 17.55 15.35 -4.76
N GLU A 134 18.17 15.26 -5.94
CA GLU A 134 18.91 16.39 -6.54
C GLU A 134 18.04 17.66 -6.62
N GLY A 135 18.63 18.81 -6.28
CA GLY A 135 17.92 20.10 -6.29
C GLY A 135 17.08 20.39 -5.04
N GLY A 136 17.07 19.51 -4.03
CA GLY A 136 16.36 19.75 -2.76
C GLY A 136 14.87 19.41 -2.79
N PHE A 137 14.40 18.79 -3.87
CA PHE A 137 13.00 18.38 -4.04
C PHE A 137 12.73 16.99 -3.48
N GLY A 138 11.50 16.75 -3.03
CA GLY A 138 11.12 15.43 -2.51
C GLY A 138 11.11 14.35 -3.59
N ILE A 139 11.40 13.12 -3.19
CA ILE A 139 11.27 11.92 -4.03
C ILE A 139 10.22 11.00 -3.45
N SER A 140 9.51 10.33 -4.35
CA SER A 140 8.48 9.35 -4.00
C SER A 140 8.67 8.10 -4.83
N TRP A 141 8.45 6.93 -4.22
CA TRP A 141 8.58 5.65 -4.91
C TRP A 141 7.77 4.56 -4.22
N VAL A 142 7.52 3.49 -4.97
CA VAL A 142 7.07 2.20 -4.44
C VAL A 142 8.02 1.11 -4.94
N LEU A 143 8.51 0.29 -4.03
CA LEU A 143 9.30 -0.90 -4.31
C LEU A 143 8.50 -2.15 -3.96
N GLU A 144 8.71 -3.21 -4.74
CA GLU A 144 8.17 -4.54 -4.48
C GLU A 144 9.33 -5.55 -4.44
N SER A 145 9.34 -6.47 -3.49
CA SER A 145 10.34 -7.55 -3.41
C SER A 145 10.42 -8.33 -4.72
N ASP A 146 11.62 -8.47 -5.27
CA ASP A 146 11.88 -9.29 -6.45
C ASP A 146 11.95 -10.77 -6.04
N ASN A 147 10.86 -11.49 -6.27
CA ASN A 147 10.72 -12.88 -5.87
C ASN A 147 11.08 -13.88 -6.99
N GLU A 148 11.79 -13.44 -8.05
CA GLU A 148 12.16 -14.24 -9.23
C GLU A 148 13.10 -15.46 -8.97
N ASN A 149 13.30 -15.90 -7.73
CA ASN A 149 14.16 -17.05 -7.41
C ASN A 149 13.45 -18.18 -6.62
N GLY A 150 12.14 -18.34 -6.78
CA GLY A 150 11.39 -19.48 -6.23
C GLY A 150 11.21 -20.66 -7.19
N ASP A 151 11.51 -20.48 -8.48
CA ASP A 151 11.31 -21.49 -9.52
C ASP A 151 12.52 -22.43 -9.62
N GLY A 152 12.57 -23.38 -8.68
CA GLY A 152 12.94 -24.71 -9.11
C GLY A 152 11.81 -25.23 -10.00
N ASP A 153 12.07 -25.37 -11.29
CA ASP A 153 11.26 -26.03 -12.33
C ASP A 153 10.81 -27.45 -11.91
N GLY A 154 9.91 -27.52 -10.95
CA GLY A 154 9.30 -28.75 -10.48
C GLY A 154 7.81 -28.57 -10.52
N GLU A 155 7.14 -29.43 -11.27
CA GLU A 155 5.72 -29.76 -11.18
C GLU A 155 5.33 -30.20 -9.76
N LYS A 156 5.50 -29.34 -8.76
CA LYS A 156 5.12 -29.66 -7.39
C LYS A 156 3.77 -29.01 -7.16
N GLU A 157 2.74 -29.84 -7.08
CA GLU A 157 1.43 -29.52 -6.48
C GLU A 157 1.54 -29.03 -5.01
N ARG A 158 2.76 -28.84 -4.47
CA ARG A 158 3.02 -28.30 -3.15
C ARG A 158 3.18 -26.78 -3.23
N GLY A 159 2.48 -26.08 -2.34
CA GLY A 159 2.55 -24.62 -2.23
C GLY A 159 3.98 -24.11 -2.06
N VAL A 160 4.33 -23.07 -2.80
CA VAL A 160 5.61 -22.37 -2.71
C VAL A 160 5.45 -21.20 -1.75
N GLN A 161 6.35 -21.07 -0.78
CA GLN A 161 6.37 -19.89 0.09
C GLN A 161 7.09 -18.73 -0.60
N VAL A 162 6.45 -17.57 -0.58
CA VAL A 162 6.92 -16.33 -1.18
C VAL A 162 6.88 -15.24 -0.11
N VAL A 163 8.00 -14.55 0.11
CA VAL A 163 8.02 -13.40 1.02
C VAL A 163 7.73 -12.14 0.21
N LYS A 164 6.51 -11.63 0.33
CA LYS A 164 6.09 -10.40 -0.35
C LYS A 164 6.39 -9.20 0.53
N THR A 165 7.19 -8.26 0.04
CA THR A 165 7.47 -7.00 0.74
C THR A 165 7.19 -5.82 -0.18
N PHE A 166 6.43 -4.85 0.30
CA PHE A 166 6.23 -3.55 -0.34
C PHE A 166 6.83 -2.44 0.51
N LEU A 167 7.59 -1.56 -0.12
CA LEU A 167 8.14 -0.37 0.51
C LEU A 167 7.59 0.85 -0.23
N GLY A 168 6.99 1.79 0.48
CA GLY A 168 6.42 3.00 -0.08
C GLY A 168 7.03 4.22 0.56
N ARG A 169 7.37 5.22 -0.26
CA ARG A 169 7.86 6.51 0.21
C ARG A 169 7.16 7.63 -0.52
N ILE A 170 6.64 8.59 0.23
CA ILE A 170 6.27 9.91 -0.28
C ILE A 170 7.07 10.93 0.53
N TRP A 171 8.17 11.39 -0.05
CA TRP A 171 9.09 12.35 0.54
C TRP A 171 9.52 12.03 1.99
N GLY A 172 8.98 12.74 2.98
CA GLY A 172 9.26 12.55 4.41
C GLY A 172 8.37 11.53 5.12
N THR A 173 7.57 10.76 4.39
CA THR A 173 6.71 9.67 4.93
C THR A 173 7.08 8.35 4.28
N TYR A 174 7.19 7.29 5.08
CA TYR A 174 7.61 5.96 4.63
C TYR A 174 6.76 4.85 5.26
N LEU A 175 6.49 3.81 4.45
CA LEU A 175 5.86 2.56 4.86
C LEU A 175 6.62 1.34 4.36
N ALA A 176 6.63 0.29 5.16
CA ALA A 176 7.03 -1.04 4.74
C ALA A 176 6.00 -2.07 5.23
N LEU A 177 5.51 -2.91 4.33
CA LEU A 177 4.59 -4.01 4.61
C LEU A 177 5.24 -5.30 4.11
N ARG A 178 5.22 -6.36 4.93
CA ARG A 178 5.71 -7.68 4.52
C ARG A 178 4.76 -8.78 4.98
N GLN A 179 4.56 -9.74 4.09
CA GLN A 179 3.75 -10.93 4.32
C GLN A 179 4.44 -12.16 3.75
N VAL A 180 4.44 -13.27 4.50
CA VAL A 180 4.76 -14.57 3.93
C VAL A 180 3.49 -15.12 3.30
N GLN A 181 3.54 -15.43 2.01
CA GLN A 181 2.43 -16.00 1.25
C GLN A 181 2.76 -17.43 0.83
N THR A 182 1.75 -18.27 0.70
CA THR A 182 1.84 -19.60 0.09
C THR A 182 1.08 -19.58 -1.22
N HIS A 183 1.76 -19.87 -2.32
CA HIS A 183 1.16 -19.95 -3.66
C HIS A 183 1.03 -21.43 -4.03
N ALA A 184 -0.20 -21.95 -4.05
CA ALA A 184 -0.49 -23.33 -4.42
C ALA A 184 -1.12 -23.38 -5.82
N ARG A 185 -0.57 -24.21 -6.71
CA ARG A 185 -1.19 -24.50 -8.01
C ARG A 185 -2.17 -25.64 -7.83
N LEU A 186 -3.46 -25.35 -7.99
CA LEU A 186 -4.55 -26.31 -7.86
C LEU A 186 -5.31 -26.41 -9.18
N ARG A 187 -5.88 -27.58 -9.48
CA ARG A 187 -6.82 -27.72 -10.59
C ARG A 187 -8.20 -27.29 -10.13
N ASP A 188 -8.84 -26.41 -10.89
CA ASP A 188 -10.25 -26.09 -10.70
C ASP A 188 -11.17 -27.23 -11.20
N PRO A 189 -12.49 -27.16 -11.02
CA PRO A 189 -13.41 -28.18 -11.53
C PRO A 189 -13.38 -28.37 -13.06
N SER A 190 -12.85 -27.41 -13.82
CA SER A 190 -12.64 -27.51 -15.27
C SER A 190 -11.33 -28.22 -15.65
N GLY A 191 -10.46 -28.49 -14.67
CA GLY A 191 -9.14 -29.08 -14.87
C GLY A 191 -8.04 -28.06 -15.15
N ALA A 192 -8.37 -26.76 -15.20
CA ALA A 192 -7.42 -25.67 -15.42
C ALA A 192 -6.56 -25.45 -14.16
N LEU A 193 -5.27 -25.20 -14.35
CA LEU A 193 -4.37 -24.84 -13.26
C LEU A 193 -4.62 -23.40 -12.85
N VAL A 194 -5.01 -23.20 -11.58
CA VAL A 194 -5.23 -21.90 -10.96
C VAL A 194 -4.28 -21.76 -9.77
N VAL A 195 -3.69 -20.59 -9.59
CA VAL A 195 -2.90 -20.28 -8.40
C VAL A 195 -3.84 -19.82 -7.30
N ARG A 196 -3.81 -20.49 -6.15
CA ARG A 196 -4.44 -20.04 -4.92
C ARG A 196 -3.38 -19.48 -4.00
N LYS A 197 -3.59 -18.26 -3.54
CA LYS A 197 -2.72 -17.59 -2.56
C LYS A 197 -3.35 -17.74 -1.17
N SER A 198 -2.51 -17.96 -0.17
CA SER A 198 -2.86 -17.74 1.23
C SER A 198 -1.73 -16.98 1.95
N GLY A 199 -2.07 -16.17 2.94
CA GLY A 199 -1.18 -15.22 3.60
C GLY A 199 -1.05 -15.51 5.09
N ALA A 200 0.17 -15.42 5.61
CA ALA A 200 0.40 -15.29 7.04
C ALA A 200 0.08 -13.85 7.51
N GLY A 201 0.27 -13.58 8.81
CA GLY A 201 0.20 -12.24 9.35
C GLY A 201 1.15 -11.25 8.65
N VAL A 202 0.79 -9.98 8.66
CA VAL A 202 1.57 -8.90 8.03
C VAL A 202 2.42 -8.22 9.09
N SER A 203 3.71 -8.02 8.80
CA SER A 203 4.57 -7.12 9.59
C SER A 203 4.62 -5.75 8.93
N ALA A 204 4.51 -4.68 9.74
CA ALA A 204 4.44 -3.31 9.24
C ALA A 204 5.43 -2.37 9.95
N ARG A 205 5.97 -1.42 9.20
CA ARG A 205 6.77 -0.30 9.69
C ARG A 205 6.30 1.00 9.05
N ARG A 206 6.11 2.05 9.86
CA ARG A 206 5.84 3.43 9.43
C ARG A 206 6.88 4.35 10.02
N GLU A 207 7.48 5.17 9.18
CA GLU A 207 8.44 6.19 9.61
C GLU A 207 8.08 7.55 9.04
N GLU A 208 8.37 8.60 9.82
CA GLU A 208 8.12 9.98 9.43
C GLU A 208 9.33 10.85 9.75
N TRP A 209 9.61 11.81 8.86
CA TRP A 209 10.65 12.80 9.05
C TRP A 209 10.25 13.92 10.01
N ASP A 210 11.03 14.11 11.07
CA ASP A 210 10.90 15.21 12.02
C ASP A 210 12.28 15.62 12.56
N GLY A 211 13.04 16.34 11.73
CA GLY A 211 14.46 16.63 11.97
C GLY A 211 15.39 15.41 11.86
N GLY A 212 14.83 14.27 11.44
CA GLY A 212 15.41 12.94 11.37
C GLY A 212 14.29 11.93 11.15
N TRP A 213 14.59 10.74 10.62
CA TRP A 213 13.59 9.68 10.51
C TRP A 213 13.24 9.14 11.89
N LYS A 214 11.94 9.10 12.20
CA LYS A 214 11.41 8.57 13.45
C LYS A 214 10.40 7.47 13.18
N GLU A 215 10.51 6.38 13.94
CA GLU A 215 9.52 5.31 13.93
C GLU A 215 8.20 5.80 14.52
N ARG A 216 7.12 5.60 13.77
CA ARG A 216 5.74 5.77 14.24
C ARG A 216 5.14 4.44 14.64
N TYR A 217 5.35 3.43 13.81
CA TYR A 217 4.90 2.06 14.03
C TYR A 217 5.98 1.08 13.60
N VAL A 218 6.19 0.04 14.42
CA VAL A 218 6.96 -1.18 14.10
C VAL A 218 6.20 -2.32 14.78
N VAL A 219 5.34 -3.01 14.03
CA VAL A 219 4.29 -3.88 14.59
C VAL A 219 4.26 -5.24 13.92
N GLU A 220 3.91 -6.26 14.72
CA GLU A 220 3.96 -7.69 14.42
C GLU A 220 5.37 -8.30 14.33
N GLU A 221 5.42 -9.63 14.35
CA GLU A 221 6.66 -10.39 14.38
C GLU A 221 7.56 -10.08 13.17
N GLY A 222 8.83 -9.81 13.47
CA GLY A 222 9.83 -9.52 12.45
C GLY A 222 9.79 -8.11 11.86
N ALA A 223 8.89 -7.21 12.27
CA ALA A 223 8.86 -5.83 11.78
C ALA A 223 10.16 -5.05 12.01
N GLY A 224 10.89 -5.38 13.09
CA GLY A 224 12.23 -4.81 13.36
C GLY A 224 13.25 -5.10 12.26
N SER A 225 13.06 -6.16 11.46
CA SER A 225 13.92 -6.51 10.32
C SER A 225 13.51 -5.86 9.00
N LEU A 226 12.38 -5.16 8.95
CA LEU A 226 11.97 -4.42 7.75
C LEU A 226 12.97 -3.30 7.45
N PRO A 227 13.24 -3.01 6.15
CA PRO A 227 14.06 -1.87 5.77
C PRO A 227 13.56 -0.57 6.43
N SER A 228 14.50 0.24 6.90
CA SER A 228 14.26 1.49 7.62
C SER A 228 14.94 2.63 6.89
N MET A 229 14.28 3.79 6.83
CA MET A 229 14.88 5.01 6.28
C MET A 229 16.03 5.53 7.15
N VAL A 230 16.08 5.16 8.44
CA VAL A 230 17.20 5.50 9.35
C VAL A 230 18.52 4.92 8.84
N ASN A 231 18.48 3.72 8.24
CA ASN A 231 19.66 3.07 7.66
C ASN A 231 20.00 3.61 6.26
N GLY A 232 19.09 4.38 5.66
CA GLY A 232 19.23 4.98 4.34
C GLY A 232 18.97 4.00 3.19
N PHE A 233 18.73 4.57 2.00
CA PHE A 233 18.58 3.86 0.73
C PHE A 233 19.57 4.44 -0.27
N THR A 234 20.50 3.63 -0.76
CA THR A 234 21.60 4.14 -1.60
C THR A 234 21.14 4.33 -3.04
N GLY A 235 21.33 5.54 -3.57
CA GLY A 235 21.12 5.83 -4.99
C GLY A 235 19.68 6.10 -5.40
N GLU A 236 18.76 6.26 -4.45
CA GLU A 236 17.32 6.46 -4.69
C GLU A 236 16.99 7.61 -5.66
N ALA A 237 17.78 8.68 -5.67
CA ALA A 237 17.59 9.80 -6.58
C ALA A 237 17.76 9.46 -8.07
N ARG A 238 18.36 8.30 -8.40
CA ARG A 238 18.67 7.87 -9.76
C ARG A 238 17.84 6.69 -10.24
N TRP A 239 16.98 6.15 -9.39
CA TRP A 239 16.15 5.00 -9.71
C TRP A 239 15.11 5.33 -10.79
N LYS A 240 14.77 4.32 -11.58
CA LYS A 240 13.75 4.37 -12.62
C LYS A 240 12.79 3.21 -12.43
N VAL A 241 11.54 3.40 -12.86
CA VAL A 241 10.55 2.32 -12.89
C VAL A 241 11.10 1.13 -13.68
N GLY A 242 11.01 -0.06 -13.10
CA GLY A 242 11.54 -1.31 -13.64
C GLY A 242 12.96 -1.66 -13.18
N ASP A 243 13.71 -0.72 -12.59
CA ASP A 243 15.04 -1.02 -12.04
C ASP A 243 14.95 -2.07 -10.94
N LYS A 244 15.94 -2.97 -10.90
CA LYS A 244 16.17 -3.89 -9.79
C LYS A 244 17.21 -3.29 -8.86
N VAL A 245 16.82 -3.07 -7.60
CA VAL A 245 17.65 -2.38 -6.59
C VAL A 245 17.82 -3.27 -5.36
N ASP A 246 19.02 -3.29 -4.79
CA ASP A 246 19.31 -4.04 -3.56
C ASP A 246 19.15 -3.13 -2.34
N VAL A 247 18.30 -3.54 -1.40
CA VAL A 247 18.06 -2.86 -0.12
C VAL A 247 18.30 -3.87 0.99
N ASN A 248 19.33 -3.63 1.80
CA ASN A 248 19.72 -4.50 2.93
C ASN A 248 19.88 -5.99 2.55
N GLY A 249 20.40 -6.27 1.35
CA GLY A 249 20.61 -7.63 0.85
C GLY A 249 19.38 -8.31 0.25
N THR A 250 18.24 -7.62 0.20
CA THR A 250 17.04 -8.07 -0.51
C THR A 250 16.89 -7.26 -1.78
N ARG A 251 16.61 -7.95 -2.90
CA ARG A 251 16.35 -7.29 -4.18
C ARG A 251 14.90 -6.85 -4.29
N TYR A 252 14.69 -5.67 -4.86
CA TYR A 252 13.39 -5.09 -5.11
C TYR A 252 13.29 -4.57 -6.55
N ILE A 253 12.07 -4.51 -7.08
CA ILE A 253 11.74 -3.84 -8.33
C ILE A 253 11.13 -2.49 -8.00
N VAL A 254 11.62 -1.43 -8.65
CA VAL A 254 11.02 -0.10 -8.59
C VAL A 254 9.72 -0.11 -9.38
N ARG A 255 8.58 -0.08 -8.68
CA ARG A 255 7.25 -0.14 -9.29
C ARG A 255 6.71 1.22 -9.69
N ALA A 256 6.96 2.22 -8.86
CA ALA A 256 6.61 3.60 -9.13
C ALA A 256 7.73 4.53 -8.66
N PHE A 257 7.90 5.65 -9.35
CA PHE A 257 8.86 6.68 -9.01
C PHE A 257 8.35 8.04 -9.47
N GLU A 258 8.53 9.06 -8.64
CA GLU A 258 8.25 10.46 -8.96
C GLU A 258 9.27 11.37 -8.26
N ASN A 259 9.81 12.34 -9.01
CA ASN A 259 10.53 13.46 -8.43
C ASN A 259 9.56 14.63 -8.31
N LEU A 260 9.26 15.04 -7.07
CA LEU A 260 8.30 16.10 -6.75
C LEU A 260 8.78 17.50 -7.19
N GLY A 261 9.97 17.59 -7.78
CA GLY A 261 10.67 18.81 -8.16
C GLY A 261 10.77 19.15 -9.63
N VAL A 262 10.24 18.32 -10.53
CA VAL A 262 10.42 18.55 -11.96
C VAL A 262 9.09 18.81 -12.65
N ASP A 263 8.86 20.08 -12.97
CA ASP A 263 7.93 20.49 -14.00
C ASP A 263 8.54 20.03 -15.34
N THR A 264 8.33 18.78 -15.75
CA THR A 264 8.66 18.35 -17.12
C THR A 264 7.60 18.88 -18.08
N LYS A 265 7.53 20.20 -18.21
CA LYS A 265 7.06 20.83 -19.45
C LYS A 265 8.27 20.94 -20.37
N LEU A 266 8.35 19.98 -21.30
CA LEU A 266 8.99 20.19 -22.59
C LEU A 266 8.19 21.23 -23.39
#